data_AF-A0A960SHP5-F1
#
_entry.id   AF-A0A960SHP5-F1
#
_cell.length_a   1.000
_cell.length_b   1.000
_cell.length_c   1.000
_cell.angle_alpha   90.00
_cell.angle_beta   90.00
_cell.angle_gamma   90.00
#
_symmetry.space_group_name_H-M   'P 1'
#
loop_
_entity.id
_entity.type
_entity.pdbx_description
1 polymer ?
#
loop_
_entity_poly.entity_id
_entity_poly.type
_entity_poly.pdbx_seq_one_letter_code
_entity_poly.pdbx_strand_id
1 'polypeptide(L)'
;MKSVSSSSVPEKPTVADVAREAQVALGTVSRVINTPELVTEEMRRRVEEVIERLDYQPLRKRNPNGSSVSSAASRRRSGCIGVLLVGMDDTLTHLPVITEAIHGVELAVAEADENL
;
A
#
# COMPACT_ATOMS: atom_id res chain seq x y z
N MET A 1 8.80 -20.26 -26.26
CA MET A 1 8.16 -18.92 -26.20
C MET A 1 6.83 -19.11 -25.47
N LYS A 2 6.76 -18.84 -24.16
CA LYS A 2 5.54 -19.06 -23.37
C LYS A 2 4.66 -17.81 -23.41
N SER A 3 3.43 -18.01 -23.83
CA SER A 3 2.32 -17.07 -23.92
C SER A 3 1.97 -16.49 -22.55
N VAL A 4 1.86 -15.16 -22.47
CA VAL A 4 1.29 -14.46 -21.32
C VAL A 4 -0.23 -14.53 -21.44
N SER A 5 -0.87 -15.22 -20.49
CA SER A 5 -2.32 -15.30 -20.35
C SER A 5 -2.85 -14.04 -19.67
N SER A 6 -3.71 -13.31 -20.37
CA SER A 6 -4.56 -12.24 -19.87
C SER A 6 -5.50 -12.75 -18.78
N SER A 7 -5.57 -12.06 -17.63
CA SER A 7 -6.66 -12.24 -16.67
C SER A 7 -7.43 -10.91 -16.52
N SER A 8 -8.72 -10.99 -16.81
CA SER A 8 -9.67 -9.89 -16.96
C SER A 8 -10.41 -9.58 -15.66
N VAL A 9 -9.71 -8.98 -14.71
CA VAL A 9 -10.36 -8.13 -13.69
C VAL A 9 -10.35 -6.72 -14.27
N PRO A 10 -11.40 -5.88 -14.18
CA PRO A 10 -11.26 -4.47 -14.50
C PRO A 10 -10.17 -3.93 -13.58
N GLU A 11 -8.99 -3.74 -14.15
CA GLU A 11 -7.77 -3.45 -13.41
C GLU A 11 -7.98 -2.07 -12.82
N LYS A 12 -8.19 -2.03 -11.50
CA LYS A 12 -8.31 -0.75 -10.81
C LYS A 12 -7.07 0.06 -11.16
N PRO A 13 -7.21 1.33 -11.59
CA PRO A 13 -6.07 2.11 -11.99
C PRO A 13 -5.05 2.11 -10.86
N THR A 14 -3.80 1.85 -11.22
CA THR A 14 -2.70 1.82 -10.25
C THR A 14 -1.98 3.16 -10.25
N VAL A 15 -1.17 3.40 -9.22
CA VAL A 15 -0.25 4.55 -9.20
C VAL A 15 0.70 4.54 -10.41
N ALA A 16 1.00 3.36 -10.98
CA ALA A 16 1.83 3.23 -12.17
C ALA A 16 1.09 3.70 -13.44
N ASP A 17 -0.22 3.47 -13.53
CA ASP A 17 -1.06 3.98 -14.61
C ASP A 17 -1.13 5.49 -14.58
N VAL A 18 -1.36 6.07 -13.40
CA VAL A 18 -1.33 7.53 -13.21
C VAL A 18 0.01 8.11 -13.65
N ALA A 19 1.13 7.50 -13.24
CA ALA A 19 2.46 7.97 -13.62
C ALA A 19 2.70 7.93 -15.14
N ARG A 20 2.28 6.83 -15.78
CA ARG A 20 2.39 6.61 -17.23
C ARG A 20 1.58 7.65 -18.00
N GLU A 21 0.36 7.93 -17.57
CA GLU A 21 -0.56 8.81 -18.28
C GLU A 21 -0.29 10.30 -18.03
N ALA A 22 0.19 10.67 -16.83
CA ALA A 22 0.65 12.02 -16.52
C ALA A 22 2.07 12.32 -17.05
N GLN A 23 2.75 11.31 -17.61
CA GLN A 23 4.13 11.38 -18.11
C GLN A 23 5.13 11.85 -17.04
N VAL A 24 5.05 11.27 -15.84
CA VAL A 24 5.94 11.58 -14.72
C VAL A 24 6.51 10.30 -14.10
N ALA A 25 7.55 10.44 -13.28
CA ALA A 25 8.08 9.32 -12.50
C ALA A 25 7.09 8.91 -11.38
N LEU A 26 7.13 7.63 -10.99
CA LEU A 26 6.30 7.08 -9.91
C LEU A 26 6.46 7.86 -8.59
N GLY A 27 7.71 8.25 -8.27
CA GLY A 27 8.02 9.04 -7.08
C GLY A 27 7.37 10.44 -7.11
N THR A 28 7.15 11.01 -8.29
CA THR A 28 6.45 12.29 -8.45
C THR A 28 4.99 12.14 -8.08
N VAL A 29 4.32 11.07 -8.53
CA VAL A 29 2.91 10.82 -8.15
C VAL A 29 2.79 10.66 -6.63
N SER A 30 3.73 9.94 -6.01
CA SER A 30 3.77 9.84 -4.54
C SER A 30 3.97 11.21 -3.87
N ARG A 31 4.84 12.07 -4.41
CA ARG A 31 5.04 13.44 -3.90
C ARG A 31 3.80 14.30 -4.09
N VAL A 32 3.12 14.25 -5.23
CA VAL A 32 1.85 14.97 -5.44
C VAL A 32 0.82 14.57 -4.37
N ILE A 33 0.76 13.29 -4.01
CA ILE A 33 -0.19 12.77 -3.03
C ILE A 33 0.24 13.07 -1.57
N ASN A 34 1.54 12.99 -1.25
CA ASN A 34 2.03 13.02 0.13
C ASN A 34 2.72 14.31 0.56
N THR A 35 3.37 15.00 -0.38
CA THR A 35 4.22 16.20 -0.16
C THR A 35 4.14 17.12 -1.40
N PRO A 36 2.96 17.68 -1.71
CA PRO A 36 2.70 18.44 -2.94
C PRO A 36 3.55 19.71 -3.07
N GLU A 37 4.09 20.24 -1.97
CA GLU A 37 5.03 21.36 -1.93
C GLU A 37 6.39 21.06 -2.58
N LEU A 38 6.74 19.78 -2.78
CA LEU A 38 8.01 19.34 -3.38
C LEU A 38 7.93 19.14 -4.90
N VAL A 39 6.81 19.50 -5.53
CA VAL A 39 6.59 19.38 -6.99
C VAL A 39 6.14 20.70 -7.57
N THR A 40 6.42 20.92 -8.86
CA THR A 40 5.95 22.13 -9.54
C THR A 40 4.43 22.09 -9.73
N GLU A 41 3.81 23.27 -9.74
CA GLU A 41 2.36 23.41 -9.95
C GLU A 41 1.90 22.77 -11.28
N GLU A 42 2.72 22.86 -12.32
CA GLU A 42 2.42 22.25 -13.62
C GLU A 42 2.36 20.71 -13.53
N MET A 43 3.33 20.08 -12.86
CA MET A 43 3.36 18.63 -12.68
C MET A 43 2.22 18.17 -11.78
N ARG A 44 1.93 18.95 -10.73
CA ARG A 44 0.82 18.70 -9.82
C ARG A 44 -0.50 18.67 -10.58
N ARG A 45 -0.82 19.72 -11.35
CA ARG A 45 -2.05 19.78 -12.14
C ARG A 45 -2.20 18.61 -13.12
N ARG A 46 -1.14 18.29 -13.86
CA ARG A 46 -1.15 17.15 -14.79
C ARG A 46 -1.47 15.83 -14.09
N VAL A 47 -0.89 15.60 -12.92
CA VAL A 47 -1.17 14.39 -12.13
C VAL A 47 -2.60 14.41 -11.57
N GLU A 48 -3.07 15.56 -11.06
CA GLU A 48 -4.44 15.70 -10.55
C GLU A 48 -5.51 15.44 -11.63
N GLU A 49 -5.33 16.00 -12.83
CA GLU A 49 -6.22 15.77 -13.98
C GLU A 49 -6.30 14.28 -14.35
N VAL A 50 -5.16 13.58 -14.34
CA VAL A 50 -5.11 12.14 -14.63
C VAL A 50 -5.75 11.32 -13.52
N ILE A 51 -5.53 11.68 -12.26
CA ILE A 51 -6.15 11.04 -11.10
C ILE A 51 -7.68 11.12 -11.22
N GLU A 52 -8.22 12.30 -11.55
CA GLU A 52 -9.65 12.51 -11.75
C GLU A 52 -10.18 11.70 -12.95
N ARG A 53 -9.46 11.73 -14.08
CA ARG A 53 -9.87 11.01 -15.30
C ARG A 53 -9.90 9.50 -15.11
N LEU A 54 -8.97 8.96 -14.32
CA LEU A 54 -8.87 7.53 -14.03
C LEU A 54 -9.76 7.11 -12.84
N ASP A 55 -10.41 8.03 -12.14
CA ASP A 55 -11.05 7.76 -10.84
C ASP A 55 -10.09 7.00 -9.89
N TYR A 56 -8.81 7.39 -9.91
CA TYR A 56 -7.79 6.77 -9.09
C TYR A 56 -7.94 7.22 -7.64
N GLN A 57 -8.25 6.27 -6.75
CA GLN A 57 -8.28 6.53 -5.32
C GLN A 57 -7.03 5.91 -4.65
N PRO A 58 -6.08 6.74 -4.17
CA PRO A 58 -4.95 6.21 -3.44
C PRO A 58 -5.44 5.45 -2.19
N LEU A 59 -4.73 4.38 -1.82
CA LEU A 59 -5.05 3.62 -0.62
C LEU A 59 -5.12 4.58 0.59
N ARG A 60 -6.31 4.64 1.19
CA ARG A 60 -6.64 5.59 2.27
C ARG A 60 -5.59 5.44 3.37
N LYS A 61 -4.88 6.53 3.73
CA LYS A 61 -4.16 6.59 5.01
C LYS A 61 -5.19 6.24 6.08
N ARG A 62 -4.97 5.15 6.81
CA ARG A 62 -5.85 4.73 7.91
C ARG A 62 -5.96 5.91 8.88
N ASN A 63 -7.08 6.64 8.84
CA ASN A 63 -7.38 7.65 9.84
C ASN A 63 -7.95 6.91 11.05
N PRO A 64 -7.24 6.84 12.19
CA PRO A 64 -7.75 6.15 13.38
C PRO A 64 -9.06 6.76 13.91
N ASN A 65 -9.39 8.00 13.52
CA ASN A 65 -10.57 8.74 13.96
C ASN A 65 -11.67 8.84 12.88
N GLY A 66 -11.48 8.23 11.71
CA GLY A 66 -12.43 8.30 10.60
C GLY A 66 -13.39 7.11 10.60
N SER A 67 -14.69 7.36 10.82
CA SER A 67 -15.74 6.36 10.70
C SER A 67 -15.67 5.68 9.34
N SER A 68 -15.40 4.38 9.36
CA SER A 68 -15.25 3.55 8.17
C SER A 68 -16.63 3.10 7.72
N VAL A 69 -17.29 3.92 6.90
CA VAL A 69 -18.44 3.47 6.10
C VAL A 69 -17.94 3.25 4.67
N SER A 70 -17.41 2.06 4.40
CA SER A 70 -17.31 1.54 3.03
C SER A 70 -17.74 0.07 3.04
N SER A 71 -19.00 -0.11 2.62
CA SER A 71 -19.65 -1.28 2.02
C SER A 71 -19.25 -2.68 2.50
N ALA A 72 -20.27 -3.35 3.05
CA ALA A 72 -20.30 -4.68 3.64
C ALA A 72 -20.13 -5.87 2.65
N ALA A 73 -19.18 -5.80 1.72
CA ALA A 73 -18.91 -6.91 0.80
C ALA A 73 -17.41 -7.23 0.73
N SER A 74 -17.03 -8.28 1.46
CA SER A 74 -15.98 -9.21 1.03
C SER A 74 -14.55 -8.68 0.95
N ARG A 75 -14.01 -8.23 2.09
CA ARG A 75 -12.77 -8.88 2.53
C ARG A 75 -13.16 -9.76 3.70
N ARG A 76 -13.23 -11.07 3.49
CA ARG A 76 -12.89 -12.00 4.58
C ARG A 76 -11.62 -11.39 5.19
N ARG A 77 -11.68 -10.97 6.45
CA ARG A 77 -10.45 -10.67 7.17
C ARG A 77 -9.75 -12.02 7.23
N SER A 78 -8.89 -12.28 6.26
CA SER A 78 -7.99 -13.40 6.36
C SER A 78 -7.19 -13.10 7.61
N GLY A 79 -7.32 -13.99 8.59
CA GLY A 79 -6.62 -13.90 9.85
C GLY A 79 -5.14 -14.09 9.69
N CYS A 80 -4.49 -13.11 9.08
CA CYS A 80 -3.08 -13.13 8.73
C CYS A 80 -2.50 -11.74 9.04
N ILE A 81 -1.54 -11.73 9.93
CA ILE A 81 -0.83 -10.55 10.42
C ILE A 81 0.59 -10.63 9.87
N GLY A 82 0.83 -9.95 8.75
CA GLY A 82 2.18 -9.88 8.19
C GLY A 82 3.08 -8.95 8.99
N VAL A 83 4.25 -9.45 9.43
CA VAL A 83 5.32 -8.64 10.02
C VAL A 83 6.37 -8.33 8.96
N LEU A 84 6.61 -7.03 8.71
CA LEU A 84 7.61 -6.57 7.75
C LEU A 84 8.79 -5.93 8.50
N LEU A 85 9.96 -6.56 8.39
CA LEU A 85 11.21 -6.03 8.90
C LEU A 85 11.91 -5.26 7.77
N VAL A 86 11.97 -3.92 7.87
CA VAL A 86 12.57 -3.06 6.84
C VAL A 86 13.92 -2.55 7.30
N GLY A 87 14.95 -2.69 6.45
CA GLY A 87 16.28 -2.12 6.72
C GLY A 87 17.08 -2.84 7.80
N MET A 88 16.74 -4.10 8.11
CA MET A 88 17.51 -4.95 9.00
C MET A 88 18.55 -5.72 8.21
N ASP A 89 19.82 -5.61 8.59
CA ASP A 89 20.85 -6.54 8.14
C ASP A 89 20.77 -7.87 8.92
N ASP A 90 21.34 -8.93 8.35
CA ASP A 90 21.27 -10.29 8.92
C ASP A 90 21.83 -10.40 10.34
N THR A 91 22.68 -9.47 10.80
CA THR A 91 23.22 -9.52 12.16
C THR A 91 22.20 -9.04 13.20
N LEU A 92 21.25 -8.18 12.80
CA LEU A 92 20.22 -7.65 13.68
C LEU A 92 19.05 -8.62 13.87
N THR A 93 18.81 -9.53 12.91
CA THR A 93 17.73 -10.52 13.00
C THR A 93 17.95 -11.54 14.13
N HIS A 94 19.21 -11.75 14.52
CA HIS A 94 19.59 -12.64 15.61
C HIS A 94 19.65 -11.97 16.98
N LEU A 95 19.43 -10.65 17.06
CA LEU A 95 19.44 -9.98 18.34
C LEU A 95 18.27 -10.49 19.19
N PRO A 96 18.50 -10.81 20.48
CA PRO A 96 17.45 -11.30 21.36
C PRO A 96 16.20 -10.42 21.38
N VAL A 97 16.38 -9.10 21.26
CA VAL A 97 15.26 -8.14 21.22
C VAL A 97 14.30 -8.38 20.04
N ILE A 98 14.78 -8.83 18.88
CA ILE A 98 13.95 -9.11 17.72
C ILE A 98 13.22 -10.43 17.89
N THR A 99 13.91 -11.46 18.37
CA THR A 99 13.29 -12.77 18.67
C THR A 99 12.18 -12.63 19.70
N GLU A 100 12.44 -11.92 20.81
CA GLU A 100 11.43 -11.67 21.85
C GLU A 100 10.25 -10.84 21.32
N ALA A 101 10.52 -9.85 20.45
CA ALA A 101 9.46 -9.06 19.84
C ALA A 101 8.57 -9.90 18.91
N ILE A 102 9.16 -10.73 18.04
CA ILE A 102 8.39 -11.63 17.15
C ILE A 102 7.61 -12.64 17.98
N HIS A 103 8.24 -13.24 18.98
CA HIS A 103 7.58 -14.21 19.86
C HIS A 103 6.41 -13.59 20.63
N GLY A 104 6.54 -12.36 21.12
CA GLY A 104 5.44 -11.62 21.73
C GLY A 104 4.29 -11.36 20.77
N VAL A 105 4.58 -11.04 19.51
CA VAL A 105 3.55 -10.90 18.46
C VAL A 105 2.87 -12.25 18.21
N GLU A 106 3.62 -13.35 18.09
CA GLU A 106 3.08 -14.71 17.94
C GLU A 106 2.09 -15.07 19.04
N LEU A 107 2.45 -14.81 20.31
CA LEU A 107 1.59 -15.08 21.45
C LEU A 107 0.28 -14.27 21.38
N ALA A 108 0.38 -12.97 21.11
CA ALA A 108 -0.80 -12.10 21.02
C ALA A 108 -1.72 -12.47 19.83
N VAL A 109 -1.14 -12.94 18.74
CA VAL A 109 -1.87 -13.38 17.54
C VAL A 109 -2.55 -14.73 17.77
N ALA A 110 -1.87 -15.67 18.44
CA ALA A 110 -2.43 -16.96 18.82
C ALA A 110 -3.62 -16.83 19.80
N GLU A 111 -3.58 -15.88 20.75
CA GLU A 111 -4.71 -15.57 21.63
C GLU A 111 -5.96 -15.08 20.86
N ALA A 112 -5.75 -14.48 19.69
CA ALA A 112 -6.82 -13.93 18.85
C ALA A 112 -7.40 -14.92 17.83
N ASP A 113 -6.92 -16.17 17.77
CA ASP A 113 -7.23 -17.17 16.73
C ASP A 113 -6.89 -16.68 15.30
N GLU A 114 -5.89 -15.80 15.20
CA GLU A 114 -5.35 -15.29 13.94
C GLU A 114 -3.99 -15.96 13.66
N ASN A 115 -3.50 -15.90 12.42
CA ASN A 115 -2.16 -16.38 12.06
C ASN A 115 -1.21 -15.21 11.78
N LEU A 116 0.10 -15.46 11.90
CA LEU A 116 1.15 -14.61 11.33
C LEU A 116 1.38 -14.96 9.85
#